data_AF-A0A2V9ZDA0-F1
#
_entry.id   AF-A0A2V9ZDA0-F1
#
_cell.length_a   1.000
_cell.length_b   1.000
_cell.length_c   1.000
_cell.angle_alpha   90.00
_cell.angle_beta   90.00
_cell.angle_gamma   90.00
#
_symmetry.space_group_name_H-M   'P 1'
#
loop_
_entity.id
_entity.type
_entity.pdbx_description
1 polymer ?
#
loop_
_entity_poly.entity_id
_entity_poly.type
_entity_poly.pdbx_seq_one_letter_code
_entity_poly.pdbx_strand_id
1 'polypeptide(L)' 'TVVLHAIISRQGTVERLGVASGHPMLDRAAIEAVSQWLFRPYILNGQPIEVETQITVNFILGGS' A
#
# COMPACT_ATOMS: atom_id res chain seq x y z
N THR A 1 -8.29 9.76 5.82
CA THR A 1 -7.30 8.71 5.54
C THR A 1 -7.80 7.88 4.37
N VAL A 2 -6.92 7.17 3.68
CA VAL A 2 -7.28 6.18 2.66
C VAL A 2 -6.66 4.85 3.06
N VAL A 3 -7.44 3.78 3.02
CA VAL A 3 -6.98 2.41 3.28
C VAL A 3 -6.90 1.69 1.95
N LEU A 4 -5.72 1.16 1.65
CA LEU A 4 -5.46 0.37 0.46
C LEU A 4 -5.24 -1.08 0.84
N HIS A 5 -5.72 -1.98 0.00
CA HIS A 5 -5.38 -3.40 0.03
C HIS A 5 -4.27 -3.65 -0.97
N ALA A 6 -3.20 -4.32 -0.54
CA ALA A 6 -2.01 -4.53 -1.35
C ALA A 6 -1.53 -5.97 -1.31
N ILE A 7 -1.03 -6.46 -2.45
CA ILE A 7 -0.22 -7.67 -2.53
C ILE A 7 1.23 -7.25 -2.72
N ILE A 8 2.09 -7.69 -1.81
CA ILE A 8 3.52 -7.44 -1.81
C ILE A 8 4.25 -8.70 -2.25
N SER A 9 5.09 -8.58 -3.28
CA SER A 9 5.86 -9.69 -3.83
C SER A 9 6.94 -10.18 -2.88
N ARG A 10 7.52 -11.33 -3.24
CA ARG A 10 8.71 -11.90 -2.57
C ARG A 10 9.95 -10.98 -2.68
N GLN A 11 9.91 -9.99 -3.56
CA GLN A 11 10.96 -9.00 -3.77
C GLN A 11 10.64 -7.68 -3.07
N GLY A 12 9.46 -7.56 -2.44
CA GLY A 12 9.02 -6.38 -1.71
C GLY A 12 8.31 -5.33 -2.57
N THR A 13 8.08 -5.61 -3.85
CA THR A 13 7.35 -4.68 -4.74
C THR A 13 5.85 -4.82 -4.55
N VAL A 14 5.11 -3.72 -4.69
CA VAL A 14 3.64 -3.75 -4.71
C VAL A 14 3.17 -4.26 -6.07
N GLU A 15 2.52 -5.42 -6.12
CA GLU A 15 2.05 -6.03 -7.38
C GLU A 15 0.56 -5.78 -7.65
N ARG A 16 -0.25 -5.75 -6.60
CA ARG A 16 -1.65 -5.34 -6.69
C ARG A 16 -1.95 -4.30 -5.63
N LEU A 17 -2.76 -3.33 -6.00
CA LEU A 17 -3.19 -2.26 -5.12
C LEU A 17 -4.64 -1.91 -5.44
N GLY A 18 -5.47 -1.82 -4.41
CA GLY A 18 -6.87 -1.43 -4.53
C GLY A 18 -7.32 -0.62 -3.34
N VAL A 19 -8.31 0.26 -3.53
CA VAL A 19 -8.89 1.04 -2.44
C VAL A 19 -9.86 0.16 -1.66
N ALA A 20 -9.62 0.00 -0.36
CA ALA A 20 -10.55 -0.66 0.55
C ALA A 20 -11.54 0.36 1.15
N SER A 21 -11.05 1.56 1.49
CA SER A 21 -11.88 2.68 1.95
C SER A 21 -11.14 4.01 1.79
N GLY A 22 -11.85 5.11 1.61
CA GLY A 22 -11.21 6.41 1.37
C GLY A 22 -12.18 7.45 0.83
N HIS A 23 -11.67 8.66 0.63
CA HIS A 23 -12.41 9.71 -0.07
C HIS A 23 -12.01 9.68 -1.55
N PRO A 24 -12.94 9.63 -2.52
CA PRO A 24 -12.63 9.44 -3.94
C PRO A 24 -11.59 10.41 -4.53
N MET A 25 -11.56 11.65 -4.04
CA MET A 25 -10.57 12.66 -4.46
C MET A 25 -9.13 12.34 -4.03
N LEU A 26 -8.93 11.53 -2.99
CA LEU A 26 -7.62 11.18 -2.41
C LEU A 26 -7.14 9.80 -2.85
N ASP A 27 -8.05 8.94 -3.31
CA ASP A 27 -7.79 7.55 -3.69
C ASP A 27 -6.66 7.43 -4.73
N ARG A 28 -6.73 8.22 -5.80
CA ARG A 28 -5.70 8.23 -6.85
C ARG A 28 -4.33 8.62 -6.31
N ALA A 29 -4.26 9.67 -5.49
CA ALA A 29 -3.02 10.13 -4.89
C ALA A 29 -2.44 9.06 -3.94
N ALA A 30 -3.29 8.35 -3.19
CA ALA A 30 -2.87 7.26 -2.33
C ALA A 30 -2.31 6.08 -3.15
N ILE A 31 -2.98 5.68 -4.22
CA ILE A 31 -2.52 4.61 -5.12
C ILE A 31 -1.17 4.96 -5.74
N GLU A 32 -1.05 6.14 -6.32
CA GLU A 32 0.19 6.60 -6.98
C GLU A 32 1.36 6.61 -5.99
N ALA A 33 1.17 7.17 -4.79
CA ALA A 33 2.20 7.20 -3.75
C ALA A 33 2.65 5.80 -3.32
N VAL A 34 1.71 4.90 -3.03
CA VAL A 34 2.02 3.57 -2.49
C VAL A 34 2.58 2.62 -3.55
N SER A 35 2.17 2.77 -4.82
CA SER A 35 2.70 1.96 -5.93
C SER A 35 4.21 2.07 -6.14
N GLN A 36 4.82 3.16 -5.66
CA GLN A 36 6.25 3.42 -5.79
C GLN A 36 7.08 2.87 -4.62
N TRP A 37 6.42 2.34 -3.58
CA TRP A 37 7.12 1.87 -2.40
C TRP A 37 7.75 0.49 -2.63
N LEU A 38 8.95 0.31 -2.09
CA LEU A 38 9.64 -0.96 -2.01
C LEU A 38 9.70 -1.39 -0.54
N PHE A 39 9.01 -2.48 -0.22
CA PHE A 39 8.99 -3.09 1.10
C PHE A 39 10.16 -4.04 1.29
N ARG A 40 10.46 -4.37 2.55
CA ARG A 40 11.32 -5.52 2.82
C ARG A 40 10.50 -6.80 2.58
N PRO A 41 11.03 -7.79 1.85
CA PRO A 41 10.39 -9.08 1.70
C PRO A 41 9.98 -9.69 3.04
N TYR A 42 8.76 -10.22 3.10
CA TYR A 42 8.33 -11.00 4.25
C TYR A 42 8.93 -12.38 4.18
N ILE A 43 9.64 -12.77 5.24
CA ILE A 43 10.31 -14.07 5.33
C ILE A 43 9.48 -14.98 6.25
N LEU A 44 9.05 -16.12 5.72
CA LEU A 44 8.41 -17.20 6.48
C LEU A 44 9.24 -18.47 6.31
N ASN A 45 9.65 -19.09 7.42
CA ASN A 45 10.51 -20.29 7.41
C ASN A 45 11.79 -20.13 6.57
N GLY A 46 12.41 -18.95 6.61
CA GLY A 46 13.65 -18.64 5.88
C GLY A 46 13.45 -18.37 4.39
N GLN A 47 12.21 -18.38 3.88
CA GLN A 47 11.92 -18.10 2.47
C GLN A 47 11.07 -16.84 2.32
N PRO A 48 11.35 -15.99 1.31
CA PRO A 48 10.49 -14.86 1.01
C PRO A 48 9.16 -15.35 0.45
N ILE A 49 8.07 -14.80 0.99
CA ILE A 49 6.70 -15.10 0.60
C ILE A 49 6.00 -13.86 0.06
N GLU A 50 4.99 -14.10 -0.77
CA GLU A 50 4.02 -13.08 -1.14
C GLU A 50 3.07 -12.86 0.05
N VAL A 51 2.73 -11.60 0.32
CA VAL A 51 1.82 -11.25 1.41
C VAL A 51 0.74 -10.29 0.96
N GLU A 52 -0.46 -10.51 1.49
CA GLU A 52 -1.58 -9.59 1.38
C GLU A 52 -1.64 -8.72 2.65
N THR A 53 -1.79 -7.41 2.49
CA THR A 53 -1.75 -6.45 3.61
C THR A 53 -2.64 -5.23 3.37
N GLN A 54 -2.91 -4.50 4.46
CA GLN A 54 -3.60 -3.21 4.42
C GLN A 54 -2.64 -2.07 4.72
N ILE A 55 -2.68 -1.03 3.89
CA ILE A 55 -1.85 0.17 4.00
C ILE A 55 -2.76 1.36 4.27
N THR A 56 -2.54 2.07 5.38
CA THR A 56 -3.29 3.30 5.71
C THR A 56 -2.47 4.53 5.37
N VAL A 57 -2.95 5.33 4.42
CA VAL A 57 -2.37 6.61 4.03
C VAL A 57 -3.10 7.74 4.77
N ASN A 58 -2.34 8.47 5.57
CA ASN A 58 -2.85 9.62 6.32
C ASN A 58 -2.70 10.89 5.51
N PHE A 59 -3.81 11.59 5.28
CA PHE A 59 -3.83 12.89 4.61
C PHE A 59 -4.06 13.98 5.65
N ILE A 60 -3.22 15.00 5.63
CA ILE A 60 -3.42 16.23 6.41
C ILE A 60 -3.83 17.29 5.40
N LEU A 61 -5.07 17.75 5.47
CA LEU A 61 -5.53 18.89 4.68
C LEU A 61 -5.00 20.14 5.35
N GLY A 62 -3.98 20.75 4.75
CA GLY A 62 -3.51 22.06 5.19
C GLY A 62 -4.59 23.10 4.92
N GLY A 63 -5.30 23.50 5.97
CA GLY A 63 -6.06 24.75 5.95
C GLY A 63 -5.06 25.90 5.94
N SER A 64 -5.08 26.69 4.88
CA SER A 64 -4.41 28.00 4.83
C SER A 64 -5.00 28.95 5.86
#